data_AF-A0A8K0SPV4-F1
#
_entry.id   AF-A0A8K0SPV4-F1
#
_cell.length_a   1.000
_cell.length_b   1.000
_cell.length_c   1.000
_cell.angle_alpha   90.00
_cell.angle_beta   90.00
_cell.angle_gamma   90.00
#
_symmetry.space_group_name_H-M   'P 1'
#
loop_
_entity.id
_entity.type
_entity.pdbx_description
1 polymer ?
#
loop_
_entity_poly.entity_id
_entity_poly.type
_entity_poly.pdbx_seq_one_letter_code
_entity_poly.pdbx_strand_id
1 'polypeptide(L)'
;MSLVASDPPDYLCLHYYSTDGNEAIRYLENMHQKWPALKVMVTEIASIHRNYNDVLGFTIQLCNWMDEQDWIFEYGFFDFQRVVADGFVSPAAQLMDGNGNFTQLGWMYVNDQPMRWPGS
;
A
#
# COMPACT_ATOMS: atom_id res chain seq x y z
N MET A 1 1.38 24.64 -11.08
CA MET A 1 2.68 24.16 -11.60
C MET A 1 2.78 24.50 -13.09
N SER A 2 3.17 25.72 -13.44
CA SER A 2 3.20 26.19 -14.84
C SER A 2 4.52 25.92 -15.57
N LEU A 3 5.62 25.68 -14.85
CA LEU A 3 6.96 25.59 -15.42
C LEU A 3 7.26 24.24 -16.12
N VAL A 4 6.43 23.22 -15.90
CA VAL A 4 6.63 21.85 -16.43
C VAL A 4 5.36 21.28 -17.04
N ALA A 5 4.38 22.11 -17.37
CA ALA A 5 3.10 21.64 -17.90
C ALA A 5 3.24 20.98 -19.30
N SER A 6 4.32 21.30 -20.02
CA SER A 6 4.70 20.67 -21.30
C SER A 6 5.38 19.31 -21.14
N ASP A 7 5.82 18.96 -19.93
CA ASP A 7 6.67 17.81 -19.64
C ASP A 7 6.02 16.97 -18.53
N PRO A 8 4.91 16.26 -18.84
CA PRO A 8 4.20 15.48 -17.84
C PRO A 8 5.03 14.28 -17.37
N PRO A 9 4.82 13.80 -16.13
CA PRO A 9 5.44 12.56 -15.66
C PRO A 9 4.84 11.34 -16.37
N ASP A 10 5.58 10.23 -16.40
CA ASP A 10 5.08 8.96 -16.93
C ASP A 10 4.03 8.30 -16.00
N TYR A 11 4.16 8.51 -14.69
CA TYR A 11 3.29 7.91 -13.66
C TYR A 11 2.85 8.94 -12.62
N LEU A 12 1.68 8.70 -12.03
CA LEU A 12 1.21 9.41 -10.84
C LEU A 12 1.64 8.64 -9.58
N CYS A 13 2.67 9.14 -8.88
CA CYS A 13 3.14 8.54 -7.63
C CYS A 13 2.30 9.00 -6.43
N LEU A 14 1.82 8.06 -5.61
CA LEU A 14 0.93 8.33 -4.48
C LEU A 14 1.39 7.62 -3.21
N HIS A 15 1.27 8.33 -2.09
CA HIS A 15 1.41 7.76 -0.75
C HIS A 15 0.04 7.78 -0.07
N TYR A 16 -0.28 6.75 0.71
CA TYR A 16 -1.52 6.73 1.48
C TYR A 16 -1.39 5.93 2.78
N TYR A 17 -1.86 6.50 3.89
CA TYR A 17 -1.83 5.86 5.19
C TYR A 17 -3.17 6.11 5.88
N SER A 18 -3.87 5.04 6.25
CA SER A 18 -5.19 5.12 6.88
C SER A 18 -5.49 3.87 7.70
N THR A 19 -6.61 3.90 8.40
CA THR A 19 -7.21 2.76 9.07
C THR A 19 -8.24 2.04 8.21
N ASP A 20 -8.74 2.67 7.14
CA ASP A 20 -9.85 2.13 6.33
C ASP A 20 -9.42 1.88 4.87
N GLY A 21 -9.50 0.62 4.44
CA GLY A 21 -9.15 0.20 3.08
C GLY A 21 -10.10 0.75 2.01
N ASN A 22 -11.38 0.96 2.34
CA ASN A 22 -12.32 1.56 1.40
C ASN A 22 -12.00 3.04 1.16
N GLU A 23 -11.49 3.74 2.18
CA GLU A 23 -11.04 5.12 2.00
C GLU A 23 -9.79 5.20 1.14
N ALA A 24 -8.88 4.24 1.27
CA ALA A 24 -7.71 4.11 0.40
C ALA A 24 -8.11 3.86 -1.06
N ILE A 25 -9.02 2.91 -1.31
CA ILE A 25 -9.57 2.65 -2.66
C ILE A 25 -10.16 3.93 -3.24
N ARG A 26 -11.07 4.57 -2.51
CA ARG A 26 -11.72 5.81 -2.94
C ARG A 26 -10.70 6.92 -3.22
N TYR A 27 -9.64 7.03 -2.43
CA TYR A 27 -8.56 7.99 -2.70
C TYR A 27 -7.84 7.69 -4.01
N LEU A 28 -7.43 6.44 -4.25
CA LEU A 28 -6.75 6.03 -5.47
C LEU A 28 -7.63 6.24 -6.71
N GLU A 29 -8.90 5.86 -6.64
CA GLU A 29 -9.90 6.10 -7.70
C GLU A 29 -10.05 7.59 -8.01
N ASN A 30 -10.23 8.43 -6.98
CA ASN A 30 -10.37 9.89 -7.15
C ASN A 30 -9.10 10.51 -7.77
N MET A 31 -7.92 10.02 -7.39
CA MET A 31 -6.65 10.51 -7.94
C MET A 31 -6.48 10.11 -9.40
N HIS A 32 -6.83 8.87 -9.77
CA HIS A 32 -6.82 8.45 -11.16
C HIS A 32 -7.87 9.19 -11.99
N GLN A 33 -9.09 9.39 -11.48
CA GLN A 33 -10.13 10.19 -12.17
C GLN A 33 -9.69 11.63 -12.43
N LYS A 34 -8.91 12.23 -11.52
CA LYS A 34 -8.35 13.57 -11.69
C LYS A 34 -7.26 13.62 -12.75
N TRP A 35 -6.52 12.53 -12.95
CA TRP A 35 -5.41 12.42 -13.89
C TRP A 35 -5.48 11.12 -14.72
N PRO A 36 -6.54 10.94 -15.54
CA PRO A 36 -6.88 9.64 -16.12
C PRO A 36 -5.90 9.15 -17.19
N ALA A 37 -5.05 10.06 -17.71
CA ALA A 37 -4.01 9.72 -18.66
C ALA A 37 -2.79 9.04 -18.01
N LEU A 38 -2.64 9.13 -16.69
CA LEU A 38 -1.50 8.58 -15.95
C LEU A 38 -1.89 7.27 -15.26
N LYS A 39 -1.05 6.24 -15.44
CA LYS A 39 -1.06 5.08 -14.55
C LYS A 39 -0.54 5.49 -13.17
N VAL A 40 -1.03 4.83 -12.15
CA VAL A 40 -0.70 5.12 -10.75
C VAL A 40 0.37 4.17 -10.25
N MET A 41 1.38 4.73 -9.57
CA MET A 41 2.38 3.98 -8.81
C MET A 41 2.17 4.31 -7.33
N VAL A 42 1.71 3.34 -6.54
CA VAL A 42 1.49 3.56 -5.10
C VAL A 42 2.81 3.31 -4.38
N THR A 43 3.64 4.34 -4.27
CA THR A 43 5.02 4.21 -3.79
C THR A 43 5.11 3.93 -2.30
N GLU A 44 4.12 4.33 -1.51
CA GLU A 44 3.98 3.95 -0.10
C GLU A 44 2.51 3.77 0.30
N ILE A 45 2.18 2.62 0.89
CA ILE A 45 0.87 2.40 1.52
C ILE A 45 0.95 1.51 2.75
N ALA A 46 0.22 1.84 3.82
CA ALA A 46 0.10 0.96 4.98
C ALA A 46 -1.13 1.27 5.82
N SER A 47 -1.60 0.24 6.55
CA SER A 47 -2.55 0.45 7.63
C SER A 47 -1.86 1.06 8.85
N ILE A 48 -2.46 2.10 9.43
CA ILE A 48 -2.00 2.68 10.69
C ILE A 48 -2.75 2.11 11.92
N HIS A 49 -3.63 1.12 11.73
CA HIS A 49 -4.26 0.41 12.84
C HIS A 49 -3.23 -0.24 13.77
N ARG A 50 -3.49 -0.21 15.07
CA ARG A 50 -2.63 -0.89 16.07
C ARG A 50 -3.02 -2.35 16.32
N ASN A 51 -4.16 -2.78 15.79
CA ASN A 51 -4.61 -4.17 15.84
C ASN A 51 -4.15 -4.92 14.59
N TYR A 52 -3.53 -6.08 14.77
CA TYR A 52 -2.97 -6.86 13.65
C TYR A 52 -4.03 -7.38 12.67
N ASN A 53 -5.21 -7.80 13.15
CA ASN A 53 -6.25 -8.32 12.24
C ASN A 53 -6.81 -7.20 11.35
N ASP A 54 -6.94 -5.99 11.89
CA ASP A 54 -7.36 -4.82 11.10
C ASP A 54 -6.29 -4.44 10.06
N VAL A 55 -5.01 -4.50 10.43
CA VAL A 55 -3.88 -4.33 9.50
C VAL A 55 -3.91 -5.39 8.39
N LEU A 56 -4.04 -6.66 8.76
CA LEU A 56 -4.06 -7.78 7.83
C LEU A 56 -5.24 -7.68 6.86
N GLY A 57 -6.44 -7.36 7.36
CA GLY A 57 -7.62 -7.16 6.54
C GLY A 57 -7.45 -6.02 5.53
N PHE A 58 -6.90 -4.89 5.97
CA PHE A 58 -6.55 -3.76 5.11
C PHE A 58 -5.57 -4.17 4.00
N THR A 59 -4.47 -4.84 4.36
CA THR A 59 -3.44 -5.24 3.39
C THR A 59 -3.99 -6.24 2.37
N ILE A 60 -4.70 -7.28 2.82
CA ILE A 60 -5.33 -8.27 1.92
C ILE A 60 -6.30 -7.58 0.95
N GLN A 61 -7.17 -6.70 1.46
CA GLN A 61 -8.14 -5.99 0.63
C GLN A 61 -7.44 -5.19 -0.47
N LEU A 62 -6.44 -4.39 -0.11
CA LEU A 62 -5.80 -3.49 -1.05
C LEU A 62 -4.87 -4.19 -2.03
N CYS A 63 -4.09 -5.18 -1.62
CA CYS A 63 -3.28 -5.95 -2.57
C CYS A 63 -4.17 -6.60 -3.64
N ASN A 64 -5.21 -7.32 -3.22
CA ASN A 64 -6.11 -8.00 -4.16
C ASN A 64 -6.88 -7.01 -5.04
N TRP A 65 -7.35 -5.88 -4.49
CA TRP A 65 -8.04 -4.87 -5.29
C TRP A 65 -7.09 -4.20 -6.30
N MET A 66 -5.88 -3.81 -5.88
CA MET A 66 -4.89 -3.16 -6.76
C MET A 66 -4.40 -4.10 -7.87
N ASP A 67 -4.25 -5.40 -7.58
CA ASP A 67 -3.91 -6.43 -8.58
C ASP A 67 -4.92 -6.50 -9.74
N GLU A 68 -6.19 -6.15 -9.49
CA GLU A 68 -7.27 -6.19 -10.49
C GLU A 68 -7.41 -4.88 -11.29
N GLN A 69 -6.64 -3.83 -10.97
CA GLN A 69 -6.76 -2.53 -11.63
C GLN A 69 -5.70 -2.34 -12.72
N ASP A 70 -6.10 -2.34 -14.00
CA ASP A 70 -5.18 -2.13 -15.14
C ASP A 70 -4.40 -0.79 -15.11
N TRP A 71 -4.91 0.19 -14.37
CA TRP A 71 -4.33 1.53 -14.22
C TRP A 71 -3.41 1.66 -13.01
N ILE A 72 -3.35 0.68 -12.11
CA ILE A 72 -2.29 0.55 -11.11
C ILE A 72 -1.10 -0.13 -11.78
N PHE A 73 0.04 0.56 -11.83
CA PHE A 73 1.26 0.01 -12.42
C PHE A 73 2.01 -0.88 -11.44
N GLU A 74 2.21 -0.41 -10.20
CA GLU A 74 2.79 -1.16 -9.09
C GLU A 74 2.43 -0.49 -7.76
N TYR A 75 2.65 -1.22 -6.65
CA TYR A 75 2.41 -0.72 -5.30
C TYR A 75 3.42 -1.27 -4.29
N GLY A 76 3.80 -0.45 -3.30
CA GLY A 76 4.77 -0.77 -2.25
C GLY A 76 4.16 -0.60 -0.85
N PHE A 77 3.95 -1.72 -0.14
CA PHE A 77 3.54 -1.66 1.26
C PHE A 77 4.71 -1.30 2.20
N PHE A 78 4.44 -0.39 3.13
CA PHE A 78 5.36 0.04 4.17
C PHE A 78 5.14 -0.81 5.46
N ASP A 79 6.12 -1.44 6.13
CA ASP A 79 7.57 -1.22 6.03
C ASP A 79 8.45 -2.47 6.23
N PHE A 80 9.50 -2.61 5.42
CA PHE A 80 10.57 -3.61 5.54
C PHE A 80 11.79 -3.02 6.31
N GLN A 81 11.55 -2.49 7.51
CA GLN A 81 12.60 -1.98 8.40
C GLN A 81 12.68 -2.79 9.69
N ARG A 82 13.85 -2.81 10.36
CA ARG A 82 14.03 -3.53 11.64
C ARG A 82 13.45 -2.79 12.84
N VAL A 83 13.21 -1.49 12.70
CA VAL A 83 12.70 -0.61 13.75
C VAL A 83 11.53 0.14 13.17
N VAL A 84 10.47 0.30 13.95
CA VAL A 84 9.30 1.09 13.55
C VAL A 84 9.76 2.52 13.26
N ALA A 85 9.49 3.00 12.05
CA ALA A 85 10.06 4.26 11.54
C ALA A 85 9.76 5.47 12.44
N ASP A 86 8.52 5.60 12.93
CA ASP A 86 8.09 6.67 13.82
C ASP A 86 6.81 6.30 14.63
N GLY A 87 6.23 7.27 15.34
CA GLY A 87 5.00 7.08 16.12
C GLY A 87 3.71 7.11 15.30
N PHE A 88 3.75 7.45 14.02
CA PHE A 88 2.60 7.48 13.12
C PHE A 88 2.32 6.09 12.57
N VAL A 89 3.33 5.44 11.98
CA VAL A 89 3.20 4.09 11.43
C VAL A 89 2.97 3.04 12.52
N SER A 90 2.31 1.94 12.14
CA SER A 90 1.93 0.91 13.12
C SER A 90 3.02 -0.13 13.31
N PRO A 91 3.41 -0.43 14.57
CA PRO A 91 4.22 -1.61 14.85
C PRO A 91 3.58 -2.92 14.35
N ALA A 92 2.24 -2.98 14.28
CA ALA A 92 1.52 -4.15 13.77
C ALA A 92 1.58 -4.30 12.24
N ALA A 93 1.96 -3.25 11.51
CA ALA A 93 2.12 -3.24 10.05
C ALA A 93 3.56 -3.54 9.60
N GLN A 94 4.47 -3.81 10.53
CA GLN A 94 5.85 -4.20 10.22
C GLN A 94 5.89 -5.45 9.33
N LEU A 95 6.60 -5.37 8.21
CA LEU A 95 6.85 -6.50 7.31
C LEU A 95 8.17 -7.22 7.64
N MET A 96 9.02 -6.58 8.44
CA MET A 96 10.29 -7.13 8.95
C MET A 96 10.35 -7.04 10.48
N ASP A 97 10.89 -8.09 11.12
CA ASP A 97 11.16 -8.13 12.55
C ASP A 97 12.49 -7.44 12.92
N GLY A 98 12.75 -7.28 14.23
CA GLY A 98 13.98 -6.64 14.72
C GLY A 98 15.28 -7.37 14.36
N ASN A 99 15.21 -8.64 13.97
CA ASN A 99 16.35 -9.45 13.54
C ASN A 99 16.58 -9.39 12.03
N GLY A 100 15.67 -8.78 11.27
CA GLY A 100 15.72 -8.70 9.82
C GLY A 100 15.02 -9.85 9.09
N ASN A 101 14.25 -10.68 9.80
CA ASN A 101 13.41 -11.70 9.16
C ASN A 101 12.08 -11.10 8.73
N PHE A 102 11.41 -11.74 7.78
CA PHE A 102 10.02 -11.41 7.46
C PHE A 102 9.11 -11.68 8.65
N THR A 103 8.17 -10.76 8.92
CA THR A 103 7.00 -11.08 9.73
C THR A 103 6.06 -12.00 8.94
N GLN A 104 5.02 -12.54 9.59
CA GLN A 104 3.99 -13.29 8.86
C GLN A 104 3.37 -12.45 7.74
N LEU A 105 3.02 -11.19 8.03
CA LEU A 105 2.47 -10.26 7.05
C LEU A 105 3.45 -9.99 5.91
N GLY A 106 4.73 -9.77 6.23
CA GLY A 106 5.79 -9.58 5.23
C GLY A 106 5.97 -10.80 4.32
N TRP A 107 5.95 -12.00 4.89
CA TRP A 107 6.04 -13.25 4.12
C TRP A 107 4.85 -13.41 3.18
N MET A 108 3.63 -13.16 3.65
CA MET A 108 2.42 -13.23 2.83
C MET A 108 2.47 -12.20 1.70
N TYR A 109 2.87 -10.96 1.99
CA TYR A 109 2.94 -9.88 1.00
C TYR A 109 3.85 -10.22 -0.19
N VAL A 110 4.97 -10.93 0.04
CA VAL A 110 5.92 -11.26 -1.04
C VAL A 110 5.68 -12.62 -1.71
N ASN A 111 4.78 -13.46 -1.17
CA ASN A 111 4.57 -14.83 -1.69
C ASN A 111 3.13 -15.14 -2.14
N ASP A 112 2.12 -14.43 -1.63
CA ASP A 112 0.72 -14.81 -1.84
C ASP A 112 0.04 -13.94 -2.89
N GLN A 113 -0.52 -14.57 -3.93
CA GLN A 113 -1.32 -13.93 -4.97
C GLN A 113 -2.47 -14.86 -5.39
N PRO A 114 -3.75 -14.54 -5.13
CA PRO A 114 -4.20 -13.44 -4.26
C PRO A 114 -3.78 -13.67 -2.80
N MET A 115 -3.64 -12.60 -2.03
CA MET A 115 -3.43 -12.68 -0.58
C MET A 115 -4.69 -13.21 0.11
N ARG A 116 -4.53 -14.06 1.14
CA ARG A 116 -5.63 -14.73 1.83
C ARG A 116 -5.45 -14.70 3.35
N TRP A 117 -6.54 -14.92 4.09
CA TRP A 117 -6.47 -15.07 5.53
C TRP A 117 -5.73 -16.37 5.89
N PRO A 118 -4.86 -16.37 6.91
CA PRO A 118 -4.21 -17.60 7.35
C PRO A 118 -5.24 -18.68 7.73
N GLY A 119 -5.14 -19.84 7.09
CA GLY A 119 -6.04 -20.99 7.34
C GLY A 119 -7.34 -21.00 6.53
N SER A 120 -7.52 -20.08 5.57
CA SER A 120 -8.61 -20.13 4.58
C SER A 120 -8.33 -21.05 3.40
#